data_AF-A0A2U0T3D2-F1
#
_entry.id   AF-A0A2U0T3D2-F1
#
_cell.length_a   1.000
_cell.length_b   1.000
_cell.length_c   1.000
_cell.angle_alpha   90.00
_cell.angle_beta   90.00
_cell.angle_gamma   90.00
#
_symmetry.space_group_name_H-M   'P 1'
#
loop_
_entity.id
_entity.type
_entity.pdbx_description
1 polymer ?
#
loop_
_entity_poly.entity_id
_entity_poly.type
_entity_poly.pdbx_seq_one_letter_code
_entity_poly.pdbx_strand_id
1 'polypeptide(L)'
;MSTDPRLKPLGELRQLDLITSDEYDDTLAELQIIEIQRAHNAAEDIDVPELAMSADQIKTLAWLLGAELVPEERFFRMLRKLPADEPRRELASAALRQVNRQAVDALHQQNLINAWQRDAAHDSLPADHLAATPVTALRHMLKQGTLSPLQYKELQARTRANGSQLARLIVDAAGKPPTQYGRPRPRPSTIMAAALLLAILTMLTYAGRAWFKREQAVPVAPLAQPADTIERTDLQQRAASMLEGARQPGADAPQFEVQVIQDKPPQ
;
A
#
# COMPACT_ATOMS: atom_id res chain seq x y z
N MET A 1 5.26 -22.52 -20.55
CA MET A 1 3.97 -22.17 -19.90
C MET A 1 4.16 -22.41 -18.41
N SER A 2 3.84 -21.42 -17.57
CA SER A 2 4.00 -21.55 -16.11
C SER A 2 3.15 -22.72 -15.59
N THR A 3 3.77 -23.61 -14.81
CA THR A 3 3.14 -24.79 -14.18
C THR A 3 2.43 -24.46 -12.86
N ASP A 4 2.27 -23.18 -12.55
CA ASP A 4 1.67 -22.74 -11.30
C ASP A 4 0.16 -23.09 -11.26
N PRO A 5 -0.29 -24.00 -10.36
CA PRO A 5 -1.67 -24.45 -10.29
C PRO A 5 -2.66 -23.32 -9.94
N ARG A 6 -2.18 -22.22 -9.36
CA ARG A 6 -3.00 -21.06 -8.97
C ARG A 6 -3.49 -20.25 -10.18
N LEU A 7 -2.83 -20.39 -11.34
CA LEU A 7 -3.19 -19.65 -12.55
C LEU A 7 -4.47 -20.14 -13.20
N LYS A 8 -4.80 -21.43 -13.04
CA LYS A 8 -6.03 -22.01 -13.59
C LYS A 8 -7.30 -21.37 -12.99
N PRO A 9 -7.54 -21.41 -11.67
CA PRO A 9 -8.72 -20.78 -11.08
C PRO A 9 -8.74 -19.27 -11.32
N LEU A 10 -7.58 -18.60 -11.35
CA LEU A 10 -7.48 -17.18 -11.68
C LEU A 10 -7.95 -16.89 -13.13
N GLY A 11 -7.52 -17.69 -14.10
CA GLY A 11 -7.94 -17.58 -15.49
C GLY A 11 -9.43 -17.84 -15.67
N GLU A 12 -9.99 -18.81 -14.94
CA GLU A 12 -11.43 -19.08 -14.97
C GLU A 12 -12.26 -17.93 -14.37
N LEU A 13 -11.80 -17.31 -13.28
CA LEU A 13 -12.46 -16.12 -12.72
C LEU A 13 -12.50 -14.96 -13.72
N ARG A 14 -11.44 -14.79 -14.52
CA ARG A 14 -11.40 -13.81 -15.61
C ARG A 14 -12.37 -14.17 -16.73
N GLN A 15 -12.45 -15.44 -17.13
CA GLN A 15 -13.40 -15.92 -18.15
C GLN A 15 -14.86 -15.73 -17.73
N LEU A 16 -15.14 -15.79 -16.43
CA LEU A 16 -16.46 -15.53 -15.87
C LEU A 16 -16.76 -14.03 -15.69
N ASP A 17 -15.87 -13.12 -16.08
CA ASP A 17 -15.93 -11.67 -15.82
C ASP A 17 -16.03 -11.31 -14.31
N LEU A 18 -15.69 -12.25 -13.43
CA LEU A 18 -15.66 -12.02 -11.98
C LEU A 18 -14.47 -11.14 -11.59
N ILE A 19 -13.44 -11.11 -12.42
CA ILE A 19 -12.32 -10.17 -12.37
C ILE A 19 -12.06 -9.59 -13.77
N THR A 20 -11.51 -8.38 -13.81
CA THR A 20 -11.12 -7.69 -15.05
C THR A 20 -9.76 -8.18 -15.55
N SER A 21 -9.38 -7.77 -16.77
CA SER A 21 -8.03 -8.06 -17.29
C SER A 21 -6.94 -7.36 -16.46
N ASP A 22 -7.19 -6.12 -16.03
CA ASP A 22 -6.23 -5.36 -15.20
C ASP A 22 -6.05 -6.03 -13.82
N GLU A 23 -7.15 -6.41 -13.15
CA GLU A 23 -7.09 -7.14 -11.87
C GLU A 23 -6.38 -8.50 -12.01
N TYR A 24 -6.53 -9.16 -13.16
CA TYR A 24 -5.82 -10.41 -13.47
C TYR A 24 -4.32 -10.16 -13.61
N ASP A 25 -3.90 -9.13 -14.36
CA ASP A 25 -2.49 -8.80 -14.56
C ASP A 25 -1.82 -8.31 -13.26
N ASP A 26 -2.52 -7.49 -12.46
CA ASP A 26 -2.10 -7.09 -11.11
C ASP A 26 -1.91 -8.33 -10.22
N THR A 27 -2.82 -9.29 -10.30
CA THR A 27 -2.71 -10.54 -9.53
C THR A 27 -1.48 -11.35 -9.95
N LEU A 28 -1.18 -11.44 -11.25
CA LEU A 28 0.02 -12.14 -11.72
C LEU A 28 1.29 -11.49 -11.18
N ALA A 29 1.35 -10.16 -11.17
CA ALA A 29 2.47 -9.42 -10.60
C ALA A 29 2.64 -9.70 -9.10
N GLU A 30 1.54 -9.71 -8.34
CA GLU A 30 1.60 -9.98 -6.89
C GLU A 30 1.99 -11.42 -6.58
N LEU A 31 1.50 -12.42 -7.34
CA LEU A 31 1.96 -13.80 -7.20
C LEU A 31 3.45 -13.93 -7.51
N GLN A 32 3.97 -13.20 -8.51
CA GLN A 32 5.39 -13.18 -8.82
C GLN A 32 6.21 -12.57 -7.68
N ILE A 33 5.73 -11.47 -7.05
CA ILE A 33 6.38 -10.86 -5.89
C ILE A 33 6.46 -11.86 -4.73
N ILE A 34 5.36 -12.57 -4.44
CA ILE A 34 5.31 -13.59 -3.39
C ILE A 34 6.32 -14.71 -3.67
N GLU A 35 6.43 -15.20 -4.89
CA GLU A 35 7.43 -16.24 -5.23
C GLU A 35 8.87 -15.74 -5.10
N ILE A 36 9.14 -14.48 -5.48
CA ILE A 36 10.46 -13.87 -5.28
C ILE A 36 10.78 -13.77 -3.79
N GLN A 37 9.82 -13.32 -2.97
CA GLN A 37 9.99 -13.23 -1.51
C GLN A 37 10.23 -14.60 -0.90
N ARG A 38 9.45 -15.63 -1.29
CA ARG A 38 9.66 -17.00 -0.83
C ARG A 38 11.06 -17.53 -1.15
N ALA A 39 11.57 -17.24 -2.36
CA ALA A 39 12.90 -17.68 -2.77
C ALA A 39 14.03 -16.97 -2.00
N HIS A 40 13.85 -15.69 -1.65
CA HIS A 40 14.87 -14.91 -0.95
C HIS A 40 14.82 -15.05 0.58
N ASN A 41 13.61 -15.24 1.12
CA ASN A 41 13.35 -15.22 2.55
C ASN A 41 13.15 -16.65 3.11
N ALA A 42 13.86 -17.66 2.61
CA ALA A 42 13.73 -19.02 3.16
C ALA A 42 14.03 -19.12 4.68
N ALA A 43 14.65 -18.08 5.27
CA ALA A 43 14.92 -17.94 6.71
C ALA A 43 14.03 -16.93 7.45
N GLU A 44 13.25 -16.10 6.75
CA GLU A 44 12.35 -15.08 7.34
C GLU A 44 10.91 -15.35 6.88
N ASP A 45 9.97 -15.46 7.82
CA ASP A 45 8.58 -15.79 7.50
C ASP A 45 7.96 -14.79 6.51
N ILE A 46 7.06 -15.26 5.64
CA ILE A 46 6.43 -14.40 4.63
C ILE A 46 5.33 -13.59 5.33
N ASP A 47 5.56 -12.29 5.49
CA ASP A 47 4.62 -11.35 6.14
C ASP A 47 3.34 -11.04 5.33
N VAL A 48 3.10 -11.74 4.22
CA VAL A 48 2.00 -11.48 3.29
C VAL A 48 1.10 -12.72 3.15
N PRO A 49 -0.25 -12.57 3.19
CA PRO A 49 -1.16 -13.69 2.98
C PRO A 49 -0.95 -14.34 1.60
N GLU A 50 -0.63 -15.63 1.59
CA GLU A 50 -0.35 -16.35 0.35
C GLU A 50 -1.59 -17.05 -0.22
N LEU A 51 -1.72 -17.04 -1.55
CA LEU A 51 -2.69 -17.88 -2.23
C LEU A 51 -2.21 -19.34 -2.20
N ALA A 52 -3.01 -20.21 -1.58
CA ALA A 52 -2.70 -21.64 -1.47
C ALA A 52 -2.57 -22.30 -2.86
N MET A 53 -1.61 -23.22 -3.00
CA MET A 53 -1.36 -23.96 -4.25
C MET A 53 -2.55 -24.82 -4.70
N SER A 54 -3.43 -25.19 -3.77
CA SER A 54 -4.65 -25.96 -4.01
C SER A 54 -5.91 -25.10 -4.00
N ALA A 55 -5.79 -23.78 -4.14
CA ALA A 55 -6.93 -22.89 -4.17
C ALA A 55 -7.85 -23.22 -5.36
N ASP A 56 -9.14 -23.33 -5.08
CA ASP A 56 -10.20 -23.35 -6.09
C ASP A 56 -10.65 -21.90 -6.39
N GLN A 57 -11.58 -21.72 -7.32
CA GLN A 57 -12.08 -20.39 -7.70
C GLN A 57 -12.63 -19.58 -6.52
N ILE A 58 -13.28 -20.23 -5.55
CA ILE A 58 -13.85 -19.55 -4.37
C ILE A 58 -12.72 -19.03 -3.48
N LYS A 59 -11.72 -19.88 -3.19
CA LYS A 59 -10.56 -19.52 -2.40
C LYS A 59 -9.70 -18.47 -3.09
N THR A 60 -9.53 -18.57 -4.41
CA THR A 60 -8.81 -17.55 -5.20
C THR A 60 -9.53 -16.21 -5.13
N LEU A 61 -10.84 -16.16 -5.39
CA LEU A 61 -11.59 -14.90 -5.33
C LEU A 61 -11.65 -14.34 -3.89
N ALA A 62 -11.79 -15.19 -2.87
CA ALA A 62 -11.72 -14.78 -1.47
C ALA A 62 -10.36 -14.16 -1.11
N TRP A 63 -9.26 -14.77 -1.57
CA TRP A 63 -7.92 -14.23 -1.40
C TRP A 63 -7.75 -12.88 -2.12
N LEU A 64 -8.26 -12.74 -3.35
CA LEU A 64 -8.24 -11.47 -4.08
C LEU A 64 -8.98 -10.35 -3.35
N LEU A 65 -10.13 -10.66 -2.75
CA LEU A 65 -10.88 -9.71 -1.93
C LEU A 65 -10.13 -9.35 -0.65
N GLY A 66 -9.55 -10.34 0.04
CA GLY A 66 -8.79 -10.12 1.27
C GLY A 66 -7.46 -9.38 1.05
N ALA A 67 -6.81 -9.58 -0.10
CA ALA A 67 -5.60 -8.87 -0.52
C ALA A 67 -5.88 -7.52 -1.18
N GLU A 68 -7.16 -7.10 -1.24
CA GLU A 68 -7.61 -5.86 -1.88
C GLU A 68 -7.20 -5.74 -3.37
N LEU A 69 -7.01 -6.87 -4.06
CA LEU A 69 -6.70 -6.92 -5.49
C LEU A 69 -7.93 -6.74 -6.37
N VAL A 70 -9.11 -7.06 -5.82
CA VAL A 70 -10.40 -6.69 -6.40
C VAL A 70 -11.01 -5.58 -5.54
N PRO A 71 -11.23 -4.37 -6.07
CA PRO A 71 -11.82 -3.27 -5.31
C PRO A 71 -13.25 -3.60 -4.84
N GLU A 72 -13.54 -3.30 -3.57
CA GLU A 72 -14.81 -3.62 -2.92
C GLU A 72 -16.01 -3.02 -3.68
N GLU A 73 -15.96 -1.75 -4.06
CA GLU A 73 -17.08 -1.10 -4.75
C GLU A 73 -17.34 -1.72 -6.12
N ARG A 74 -16.29 -2.15 -6.82
CA ARG A 74 -16.39 -2.81 -8.13
C ARG A 74 -17.00 -4.20 -7.96
N PHE A 75 -16.53 -4.97 -6.98
CA PHE A 75 -17.08 -6.28 -6.65
C PHE A 75 -18.58 -6.22 -6.36
N PHE A 76 -19.02 -5.33 -5.46
CA PHE A 76 -20.44 -5.22 -5.13
C PHE A 76 -21.28 -4.63 -6.26
N ARG A 77 -20.72 -3.75 -7.09
CA ARG A 77 -21.40 -3.26 -8.31
C ARG A 77 -21.65 -4.40 -9.29
N MET A 78 -20.67 -5.28 -9.48
CA MET A 78 -20.83 -6.49 -10.30
C MET A 78 -21.87 -7.41 -9.68
N LEU A 79 -21.75 -7.74 -8.39
CA LEU A 79 -22.64 -8.67 -7.70
C LEU A 79 -24.11 -8.25 -7.79
N ARG A 80 -24.41 -6.95 -7.66
CA ARG A 80 -25.78 -6.40 -7.79
C ARG A 80 -26.37 -6.54 -9.20
N LYS A 81 -25.53 -6.63 -10.24
CA LYS A 81 -25.97 -6.74 -11.64
C LYS A 81 -26.27 -8.19 -12.06
N LEU A 82 -25.70 -9.17 -11.36
CA LEU A 82 -25.93 -10.58 -11.67
C LEU A 82 -27.31 -11.02 -11.16
N PRO A 83 -28.13 -11.77 -11.93
CA PRO A 83 -29.36 -12.38 -11.45
C PRO A 83 -29.14 -13.32 -10.26
N ALA A 84 -30.18 -13.53 -9.45
CA ALA A 84 -30.10 -14.29 -8.20
C ALA A 84 -29.76 -15.77 -8.42
N ASP A 85 -30.19 -16.33 -9.55
CA ASP A 85 -30.03 -17.71 -10.00
C ASP A 85 -28.77 -17.93 -10.86
N GLU A 86 -27.96 -16.88 -11.08
CA GLU A 86 -26.77 -16.99 -11.91
C GLU A 86 -25.60 -17.66 -11.15
N PRO A 87 -24.96 -18.72 -11.71
CA PRO A 87 -23.85 -19.43 -11.05
C PRO A 87 -22.68 -18.52 -10.65
N ARG A 88 -22.42 -17.47 -11.44
CA ARG A 88 -21.39 -16.46 -11.15
C ARG A 88 -21.68 -15.73 -9.84
N ARG A 89 -22.95 -15.42 -9.59
CA ARG A 89 -23.38 -14.75 -8.35
C ARG A 89 -23.21 -15.68 -7.15
N GLU A 90 -23.53 -16.96 -7.30
CA GLU A 90 -23.31 -17.96 -6.25
C GLU A 90 -21.83 -18.08 -5.90
N LEU A 91 -20.95 -18.19 -6.90
CA LEU A 91 -19.49 -18.23 -6.71
C LEU A 91 -18.98 -16.98 -5.99
N ALA A 92 -19.35 -15.79 -6.47
CA ALA A 92 -18.95 -14.53 -5.85
C ALA A 92 -19.47 -14.40 -4.41
N SER A 93 -20.71 -14.80 -4.15
CA SER A 93 -21.29 -14.80 -2.80
C SER A 93 -20.61 -15.81 -1.88
N ALA A 94 -20.23 -16.97 -2.40
CA ALA A 94 -19.45 -17.96 -1.67
C ALA A 94 -18.06 -17.44 -1.31
N ALA A 95 -17.38 -16.76 -2.23
CA ALA A 95 -16.08 -16.13 -1.97
C ALA A 95 -16.18 -15.01 -0.91
N LEU A 96 -17.22 -14.17 -0.97
CA LEU A 96 -17.49 -13.16 0.05
C LEU A 96 -17.73 -13.80 1.43
N ARG A 97 -18.55 -14.86 1.50
CA ARG A 97 -18.76 -15.61 2.75
C ARG A 97 -17.46 -16.21 3.26
N GLN A 98 -16.65 -16.79 2.38
CA GLN A 98 -15.37 -17.40 2.73
C GLN A 98 -14.40 -16.39 3.36
N VAL A 99 -14.19 -15.22 2.73
CA VAL A 99 -13.26 -14.21 3.26
C VAL A 99 -13.77 -13.59 4.57
N ASN A 100 -15.08 -13.33 4.68
CA ASN A 100 -15.67 -12.83 5.93
C ASN A 100 -15.56 -13.88 7.05
N ARG A 101 -15.73 -15.16 6.73
CA ARG A 101 -15.55 -16.27 7.67
C ARG A 101 -14.12 -16.36 8.18
N GLN A 102 -13.13 -16.25 7.29
CA GLN A 102 -11.71 -16.26 7.66
C GLN A 102 -11.35 -15.14 8.64
N ALA A 103 -11.94 -13.95 8.48
CA ALA A 103 -11.75 -12.85 9.42
C ALA A 103 -12.31 -13.15 10.82
N VAL A 104 -13.45 -13.84 10.90
CA VAL A 104 -14.04 -14.33 12.16
C VAL A 104 -13.17 -15.44 12.77
N ASP A 105 -12.69 -16.38 11.96
CA ASP A 105 -11.77 -17.43 12.42
C ASP A 105 -10.49 -16.84 13.01
N ALA A 106 -9.95 -15.77 12.40
CA ALA A 106 -8.79 -15.05 12.92
C ALA A 106 -9.06 -14.39 14.29
N LEU A 107 -10.27 -13.87 14.54
CA LEU A 107 -10.65 -13.39 15.87
C LEU A 107 -10.63 -14.51 16.91
N HIS A 108 -11.12 -15.69 16.54
CA HIS A 108 -11.11 -16.87 17.41
C HIS A 108 -9.67 -17.34 17.69
N GLN A 109 -8.82 -17.41 16.67
CA GLN A 109 -7.40 -17.77 16.80
C GLN A 109 -6.63 -16.80 17.72
N GLN A 110 -7.00 -15.52 17.72
CA GLN A 110 -6.44 -14.51 18.62
C GLN A 110 -7.09 -14.50 20.02
N ASN A 111 -7.91 -15.49 20.36
CA ASN A 111 -8.66 -15.59 21.63
C ASN A 111 -9.55 -14.36 21.92
N LEU A 112 -9.98 -13.65 20.87
CA LEU A 112 -10.83 -12.46 21.00
C LEU A 112 -12.31 -12.84 21.13
N ILE A 113 -12.70 -13.98 20.57
CA ILE A 113 -14.05 -14.55 20.69
C ILE A 113 -13.93 -16.04 21.03
N ASN A 114 -14.95 -16.59 21.68
CA ASN A 114 -15.01 -18.04 21.96
C ASN A 114 -15.65 -18.81 20.78
N ALA A 115 -15.62 -20.15 20.85
CA ALA A 115 -16.14 -21.01 19.78
C ALA A 115 -17.63 -20.77 19.48
N TRP A 116 -18.46 -20.58 20.51
CA TRP A 116 -19.88 -20.30 20.32
C TRP A 116 -20.14 -18.97 19.61
N GLN A 117 -19.40 -17.92 19.99
CA GLN A 117 -19.47 -16.61 19.33
C GLN A 117 -18.99 -16.67 17.88
N ARG A 118 -17.95 -17.46 17.60
CA ARG A 118 -17.46 -17.70 16.25
C ARG A 118 -18.53 -18.36 15.38
N ASP A 119 -19.15 -19.41 15.89
CA ASP A 119 -20.17 -20.15 15.14
C ASP A 119 -21.44 -19.29 14.92
N ALA A 120 -21.88 -18.54 15.95
CA ALA A 120 -22.96 -17.58 15.81
C ALA A 120 -22.65 -16.45 14.79
N ALA A 121 -21.38 -16.00 14.72
CA ALA A 121 -20.94 -15.04 13.73
C ALA A 121 -20.87 -15.64 12.32
N HIS A 122 -20.53 -16.92 12.18
CA HIS A 122 -20.57 -17.65 10.90
C HIS A 122 -21.99 -17.73 10.33
N ASP A 123 -23.00 -17.92 11.18
CA ASP A 123 -24.41 -17.98 10.77
C ASP A 123 -24.96 -16.60 10.36
N SER A 124 -24.31 -15.52 10.82
CA SER A 124 -24.73 -14.14 10.61
C SER A 124 -23.73 -13.32 9.79
N LEU A 125 -22.98 -13.97 8.89
CA LEU A 125 -22.00 -13.29 8.05
C LEU A 125 -22.68 -12.27 7.12
N PRO A 126 -22.06 -11.10 6.92
CA PRO A 126 -22.63 -10.11 6.03
C PRO A 126 -22.53 -10.53 4.57
N ALA A 127 -23.60 -10.27 3.82
CA ALA A 127 -23.69 -10.52 2.38
C ALA A 127 -23.56 -9.23 1.55
N ASP A 128 -23.54 -8.06 2.19
CA ASP A 128 -23.67 -6.74 1.57
C ASP A 128 -22.43 -5.83 1.76
N HIS A 129 -21.45 -6.25 2.56
CA HIS A 129 -20.19 -5.55 2.74
C HIS A 129 -19.05 -6.52 3.01
N LEU A 130 -17.82 -6.07 2.77
CA LEU A 130 -16.61 -6.85 2.98
C LEU A 130 -16.11 -6.66 4.42
N ALA A 131 -16.22 -7.72 5.23
CA ALA A 131 -15.68 -7.79 6.58
C ALA A 131 -14.37 -8.60 6.63
N ALA A 132 -13.52 -8.46 5.60
CA ALA A 132 -12.35 -9.30 5.35
C ALA A 132 -11.20 -9.14 6.37
N THR A 133 -11.26 -8.16 7.27
CA THR A 133 -10.26 -8.01 8.34
C THR A 133 -10.84 -8.37 9.70
N PRO A 134 -10.02 -8.85 10.67
CA PRO A 134 -10.50 -9.11 12.03
C PRO A 134 -11.13 -7.87 12.68
N VAL A 135 -10.61 -6.67 12.38
CA VAL A 135 -11.17 -5.39 12.89
C VAL A 135 -12.59 -5.18 12.38
N THR A 136 -12.80 -5.32 11.06
CA THR A 136 -14.12 -5.14 10.45
C THR A 136 -15.10 -6.24 10.89
N ALA A 137 -14.64 -7.47 11.05
CA ALA A 137 -15.45 -8.57 11.58
C ALA A 137 -15.89 -8.31 13.02
N LEU A 138 -14.98 -7.85 13.88
CA LEU A 138 -15.30 -7.54 15.28
C LEU A 138 -16.29 -6.36 15.38
N ARG A 139 -16.12 -5.33 14.55
CA ARG A 139 -17.09 -4.23 14.42
C ARG A 139 -18.46 -4.72 13.95
N HIS A 140 -18.49 -5.66 13.00
CA HIS A 140 -19.72 -6.26 12.54
C HIS A 140 -20.44 -7.01 13.66
N MET A 141 -19.72 -7.85 14.42
CA MET A 141 -20.27 -8.58 15.57
C MET A 141 -20.85 -7.63 16.65
N LEU A 142 -20.20 -6.50 16.89
CA LEU A 142 -20.72 -5.45 17.78
C LEU A 142 -21.99 -4.80 17.25
N LYS A 143 -22.02 -4.49 15.95
CA LYS A 143 -23.17 -3.88 15.28
C LYS A 143 -24.39 -4.81 15.27
N GLN A 144 -24.19 -6.11 15.06
CA GLN A 144 -25.25 -7.12 15.03
C GLN A 144 -25.66 -7.62 16.44
N GLY A 145 -24.89 -7.29 17.48
CA GLY A 145 -25.17 -7.72 18.84
C GLY A 145 -24.73 -9.16 19.17
N THR A 146 -24.02 -9.85 18.26
CA THR A 146 -23.36 -11.14 18.55
C THR A 146 -22.30 -11.01 19.65
N LEU A 147 -21.76 -9.80 19.82
CA LEU A 147 -20.94 -9.41 20.96
C LEU A 147 -21.57 -8.18 21.63
N SER A 148 -21.96 -8.32 22.90
CA SER A 148 -22.59 -7.20 23.62
C SER A 148 -21.56 -6.12 23.99
N PRO A 149 -21.99 -4.85 24.17
CA PRO A 149 -21.08 -3.78 24.62
C PRO A 149 -20.37 -4.08 25.95
N LEU A 150 -21.04 -4.81 26.86
CA LEU A 150 -20.46 -5.23 28.13
C LEU A 150 -19.38 -6.30 27.93
N GLN A 151 -19.67 -7.33 27.14
CA GLN A 151 -18.70 -8.36 26.76
C GLN A 151 -17.49 -7.75 26.04
N TYR A 152 -17.71 -6.71 25.24
CA TYR A 152 -16.63 -6.01 24.56
C TYR A 152 -15.74 -5.18 25.51
N LYS A 153 -16.31 -4.58 26.56
CA LYS A 153 -15.51 -3.93 27.62
C LYS A 153 -14.66 -4.93 28.39
N GLU A 154 -15.22 -6.10 28.71
CA GLU A 154 -14.48 -7.20 29.32
C GLU A 154 -13.37 -7.72 28.40
N LEU A 155 -13.67 -7.84 27.10
CA LEU A 155 -12.69 -8.15 26.06
C LEU A 155 -11.56 -7.11 26.02
N GLN A 156 -11.88 -5.83 26.07
CA GLN A 156 -10.88 -4.77 26.13
C GLN A 156 -9.98 -4.91 27.36
N ALA A 157 -10.56 -5.13 28.55
CA ALA A 157 -9.80 -5.28 29.78
C ALA A 157 -8.86 -6.51 29.73
N ARG A 158 -9.39 -7.68 29.34
CA ARG A 158 -8.58 -8.92 29.27
C ARG A 158 -7.49 -8.83 28.21
N THR A 159 -7.77 -8.23 27.05
CA THR A 159 -6.81 -8.12 25.95
C THR A 159 -5.70 -7.11 26.28
N ARG A 160 -6.00 -6.02 27.01
CA ARG A 160 -4.98 -5.10 27.51
C ARG A 160 -4.02 -5.76 28.50
N ALA A 161 -4.55 -6.58 29.41
CA ALA A 161 -3.74 -7.28 30.40
C ALA A 161 -2.89 -8.38 29.76
N ASN A 162 -3.52 -9.28 29.00
CA ASN A 162 -2.93 -10.58 28.62
C ASN A 162 -2.95 -10.88 27.11
N GLY A 163 -3.52 -10.01 26.28
CA GLY A 163 -3.64 -10.23 24.84
C GLY A 163 -2.32 -10.02 24.09
N SER A 164 -2.19 -10.68 22.94
CA SER A 164 -1.10 -10.44 21.98
C SER A 164 -1.11 -8.99 21.48
N GLN A 165 0.02 -8.52 20.93
CA GLN A 165 0.09 -7.18 20.32
C GLN A 165 -0.95 -7.01 19.21
N LEU A 166 -1.12 -8.03 18.37
CA LEU A 166 -2.13 -8.06 17.32
C LEU A 166 -3.55 -8.00 17.89
N ALA A 167 -3.85 -8.79 18.93
CA ALA A 167 -5.15 -8.78 19.60
C ALA A 167 -5.49 -7.39 20.17
N ARG A 168 -4.52 -6.71 20.79
CA ARG A 168 -4.68 -5.34 21.29
C ARG A 168 -4.98 -4.36 20.16
N LEU A 169 -4.21 -4.42 19.07
CA LEU A 169 -4.41 -3.56 17.90
C LEU A 169 -5.79 -3.77 17.29
N ILE A 170 -6.24 -5.03 17.14
CA ILE A 170 -7.56 -5.36 16.60
C ILE A 170 -8.65 -4.76 17.48
N VAL A 171 -8.60 -5.01 18.79
CA VAL A 171 -9.62 -4.55 19.73
C VAL A 171 -9.66 -3.02 19.81
N ASP A 172 -8.52 -2.35 19.93
CA ASP A 172 -8.46 -0.89 20.01
C ASP A 172 -8.89 -0.22 18.70
N ALA A 173 -8.57 -0.82 17.53
CA ALA A 173 -9.05 -0.33 16.24
C ALA A 173 -10.55 -0.53 16.08
N ALA A 174 -11.10 -1.67 16.51
CA ALA A 174 -12.52 -1.97 16.40
C ALA A 174 -13.39 -0.97 17.16
N GLY A 175 -12.92 -0.49 18.32
CA GLY A 175 -13.63 0.48 19.17
C GLY A 175 -13.57 1.93 18.68
N LYS A 176 -12.73 2.24 17.69
CA LYS A 176 -12.64 3.58 17.08
C LYS A 176 -13.66 3.69 15.94
N PRO A 177 -14.26 4.88 15.73
CA PRO A 177 -15.07 5.11 14.53
C PRO A 177 -14.22 4.82 13.29
N PRO A 178 -14.81 4.29 12.20
CA PRO A 178 -14.08 4.10 10.96
C PRO A 178 -13.50 5.46 10.55
N THR A 179 -12.17 5.55 10.47
CA THR A 179 -11.52 6.64 9.74
C THR A 179 -12.14 6.63 8.36
N GLN A 180 -12.76 7.73 7.94
CA GLN A 180 -13.42 7.86 6.64
C GLN A 180 -12.53 7.20 5.57
N TYR A 181 -13.06 6.12 5.00
CA TYR A 181 -12.46 5.40 3.89
C TYR A 181 -12.15 6.41 2.79
N GLY A 182 -10.88 6.54 2.41
CA GLY A 182 -10.50 7.59 1.45
C GLY A 182 -9.01 7.80 1.23
N ARG A 183 -8.13 7.07 1.92
CA ARG A 183 -6.76 6.92 1.44
C ARG A 183 -6.46 5.44 1.32
N PRO A 184 -6.26 4.90 0.10
CA PRO A 184 -5.67 3.59 -0.03
C PRO A 184 -4.38 3.64 0.80
N ARG A 185 -4.27 2.74 1.78
CA ARG A 185 -3.01 2.57 2.48
C ARG A 185 -2.00 2.24 1.38
N PRO A 186 -0.87 2.97 1.26
CA PRO A 186 0.10 2.67 0.22
C PRO A 186 0.49 1.19 0.39
N ARG A 187 0.17 0.38 -0.62
CA ARG A 187 0.47 -1.05 -0.60
C ARG A 187 1.98 -1.20 -0.42
N PRO A 188 2.48 -2.14 0.39
CA PRO A 188 3.92 -2.39 0.49
C PRO A 188 4.54 -2.63 -0.90
N SER A 189 3.80 -3.23 -1.85
CA SER A 189 4.21 -3.37 -3.25
C SER A 189 4.34 -2.03 -3.99
N THR A 190 3.43 -1.06 -3.79
CA THR A 190 3.59 0.31 -4.36
C THR A 190 4.74 1.09 -3.74
N ILE A 191 5.06 0.85 -2.46
CA ILE A 191 6.21 1.46 -1.79
C ILE A 191 7.51 0.87 -2.37
N MET A 192 7.57 -0.46 -2.56
CA MET A 192 8.71 -1.10 -3.21
C MET A 192 8.83 -0.71 -4.69
N ALA A 193 7.74 -0.63 -5.44
CA ALA A 193 7.75 -0.17 -6.83
C ALA A 193 8.17 1.29 -6.95
N ALA A 194 7.72 2.15 -6.04
CA ALA A 194 8.19 3.53 -5.95
C ALA A 194 9.68 3.60 -5.59
N ALA A 195 10.15 2.79 -4.64
CA ALA A 195 11.56 2.70 -4.29
C ALA A 195 12.42 2.17 -5.45
N LEU A 196 11.91 1.18 -6.21
CA LEU A 196 12.58 0.61 -7.38
C LEU A 196 12.64 1.63 -8.53
N LEU A 197 11.55 2.35 -8.80
CA LEU A 197 11.53 3.46 -9.77
C LEU A 197 12.50 4.56 -9.37
N LEU A 198 12.58 4.88 -8.07
CA LEU A 198 13.53 5.86 -7.55
C LEU A 198 14.98 5.36 -7.67
N ALA A 199 15.21 4.07 -7.45
CA ALA A 199 16.51 3.42 -7.66
C ALA A 199 16.92 3.42 -9.14
N ILE A 200 15.98 3.15 -10.06
CA ILE A 200 16.22 3.19 -11.51
C ILE A 200 16.49 4.63 -11.97
N LEU A 201 15.69 5.61 -11.53
CA LEU A 201 15.91 7.03 -11.82
C LEU A 201 17.25 7.53 -11.29
N THR A 202 17.61 7.19 -10.06
CA THR A 202 18.93 7.53 -9.51
C THR A 202 20.03 6.85 -10.32
N MET A 203 19.92 5.56 -10.67
CA MET A 203 20.90 4.87 -11.50
C MET A 203 21.07 5.51 -12.90
N LEU A 204 19.98 5.94 -13.54
CA LEU A 204 20.00 6.68 -14.82
C LEU A 204 20.68 8.05 -14.70
N THR A 205 20.47 8.79 -13.60
CA THR A 205 21.18 10.05 -13.37
C THR A 205 22.69 9.87 -13.14
N TYR A 206 23.10 8.76 -12.50
CA TYR A 206 24.51 8.42 -12.33
C TYR A 206 25.16 7.93 -13.64
N ALA A 207 24.46 7.12 -14.45
CA ALA A 207 24.96 6.66 -15.75
C ALA A 207 25.02 7.78 -16.80
N GLY A 208 24.06 8.72 -16.80
CA GLY A 208 24.09 9.90 -17.67
C GLY A 208 25.27 10.83 -17.39
N ARG A 209 25.73 10.92 -16.14
CA ARG A 209 26.91 11.71 -15.76
C ARG A 209 28.24 11.09 -16.22
N ALA A 210 28.27 9.78 -16.47
CA ALA A 210 29.47 9.07 -16.92
C ALA A 210 29.68 9.16 -18.43
N TRP A 211 28.62 9.36 -19.22
CA TRP A 211 28.71 9.44 -20.68
C TRP A 211 29.21 10.81 -21.17
N PHE A 212 28.82 11.90 -20.50
CA PHE A 212 29.26 13.26 -20.86
C PHE A 212 30.70 13.62 -20.46
N LYS A 213 31.47 12.70 -19.85
CA LYS A 213 32.88 12.93 -19.50
C LYS A 213 33.89 12.31 -20.47
N ARG A 214 33.44 11.74 -21.60
CA ARG A 214 34.31 10.96 -22.50
C ARG A 214 34.59 11.56 -23.88
N GLU A 215 34.28 12.84 -24.09
CA GLU A 215 34.72 13.57 -25.28
C GLU A 215 35.55 14.79 -24.88
N GLN A 216 36.82 14.55 -24.54
CA GLN A 216 37.88 15.52 -24.71
C GLN A 216 39.01 14.86 -25.50
N ALA A 217 38.96 15.04 -26.82
CA ALA A 217 40.12 14.88 -27.69
C ALA A 217 41.05 16.10 -27.52
N VAL A 218 42.35 15.84 -27.48
CA VAL A 218 43.45 16.82 -27.33
C VAL A 218 43.89 17.35 -28.73
N PRO A 219 44.83 18.31 -28.86
CA PRO A 219 44.62 19.72 -29.17
C PRO A 219 45.06 20.14 -30.60
N VAL A 220 44.44 21.17 -31.18
CA VAL A 220 45.05 21.98 -32.26
C VAL A 220 44.71 23.45 -32.01
N ALA A 221 45.73 24.31 -31.98
CA ALA A 221 45.62 25.76 -31.83
C ALA A 221 45.62 26.47 -33.20
N PRO A 222 45.47 27.80 -33.29
CA PRO A 222 44.44 28.67 -32.72
C PRO A 222 43.74 29.47 -33.85
N LEU A 223 42.55 30.06 -33.63
CA LEU A 223 42.17 31.37 -34.19
C LEU A 223 40.79 31.85 -33.68
N ALA A 224 40.80 33.10 -33.21
CA ALA A 224 39.71 34.05 -33.06
C ALA A 224 38.59 33.78 -32.02
N GLN A 225 38.63 34.59 -30.95
CA GLN A 225 37.49 34.89 -30.06
C GLN A 225 36.42 35.71 -30.83
N PRO A 226 35.17 35.77 -30.35
CA PRO A 226 34.84 36.84 -29.40
C PRO A 226 33.88 36.46 -28.25
N ALA A 227 34.11 37.16 -27.13
CA ALA A 227 33.15 37.70 -26.16
C ALA A 227 32.14 36.75 -25.49
N ASP A 228 32.52 36.23 -24.31
CA ASP A 228 31.61 36.04 -23.15
C ASP A 228 32.36 35.78 -21.83
N THR A 229 33.69 35.85 -21.82
CA THR A 229 34.53 35.51 -20.66
C THR A 229 34.67 36.62 -19.62
N ILE A 230 34.11 37.81 -19.85
CA ILE A 230 34.26 38.95 -18.94
C ILE A 230 33.32 38.81 -17.72
N GLU A 231 32.09 38.32 -17.88
CA GLU A 231 31.13 38.23 -16.78
C GLU A 231 31.49 37.20 -15.68
N ARG A 232 32.20 36.12 -16.03
CA ARG A 232 32.59 35.11 -15.04
C ARG A 232 33.75 35.54 -14.15
N THR A 233 34.62 36.42 -14.63
CA THR A 233 35.82 36.83 -13.90
C THR A 233 35.46 37.82 -12.79
N ASP A 234 34.50 38.72 -13.04
CA ASP A 234 34.01 39.67 -12.04
C ASP A 234 33.23 39.02 -10.89
N LEU A 235 32.47 37.96 -11.17
CA LEU A 235 31.75 37.20 -10.15
C LEU A 235 32.70 36.35 -9.28
N GLN A 236 33.76 35.78 -9.87
CA GLN A 236 34.78 35.05 -9.11
C GLN A 236 35.65 35.98 -8.26
N GLN A 237 35.98 37.19 -8.73
CA GLN A 237 36.70 38.17 -7.92
C GLN A 237 35.85 38.69 -6.75
N ARG A 238 34.54 38.92 -6.95
CA ARG A 238 33.63 39.29 -5.86
C ARG A 238 33.48 38.19 -4.81
N ALA A 239 33.39 36.92 -5.24
CA ALA A 239 33.34 35.78 -4.31
C ALA A 239 34.65 35.61 -3.52
N ALA A 240 35.80 35.85 -4.15
CA ALA A 240 37.10 35.80 -3.48
C ALA A 240 37.26 36.94 -2.45
N SER A 241 36.76 38.15 -2.75
CA SER A 241 36.77 39.26 -1.78
C SER A 241 35.84 39.06 -0.58
N MET A 242 34.72 38.33 -0.75
CA MET A 242 33.79 38.02 0.35
C MET A 242 34.33 36.95 1.31
N LEU A 243 35.16 36.02 0.82
CA LEU A 243 35.76 34.97 1.65
C LEU A 243 36.94 35.48 2.49
N GLU A 244 37.68 36.49 1.99
CA GLU A 244 38.80 37.09 2.72
C GLU A 244 38.32 38.06 3.83
N GLY A 245 37.17 38.73 3.64
CA GLY A 245 36.54 39.59 4.65
C GLY A 245 36.01 38.83 5.88
N ALA A 246 35.65 37.56 5.73
CA ALA A 246 35.14 36.72 6.82
C ALA A 246 36.24 36.18 7.76
N ARG A 247 37.51 36.47 7.50
CA ARG A 247 38.67 36.06 8.33
C ARG A 247 39.20 37.15 9.27
N GLN A 248 38.63 38.36 9.28
CA GLN A 248 38.97 39.38 10.27
C GLN A 248 37.86 39.47 11.33
N PRO A 249 38.15 39.19 12.61
CA PRO A 249 37.17 39.35 13.67
C PRO A 249 37.03 40.85 14.01
N GLY A 250 35.84 41.40 13.75
CA GLY A 250 35.46 42.76 14.18
C GLY A 250 35.40 43.80 13.06
N ALA A 251 34.41 43.69 12.17
CA ALA A 251 33.89 44.82 11.40
C ALA A 251 32.43 44.55 11.00
N ASP A 252 31.54 45.38 11.55
CA ASP A 252 30.12 45.65 11.28
C ASP A 252 29.32 44.72 10.33
N ALA A 253 28.34 44.04 10.92
CA ALA A 253 27.32 43.28 10.21
C ALA A 253 26.38 44.21 9.39
N PRO A 254 26.13 43.93 8.11
CA PRO A 254 25.09 44.65 7.37
C PRO A 254 23.69 44.15 7.77
N GLN A 255 22.85 45.10 8.13
CA GLN A 255 21.43 44.91 8.48
C GLN A 255 20.64 44.49 7.23
N PHE A 256 19.82 43.44 7.35
CA PHE A 256 18.88 43.04 6.30
C PHE A 256 17.57 43.81 6.47
N GLU A 257 17.29 44.72 5.54
CA GLU A 257 16.00 45.40 5.42
C GLU A 257 15.03 44.47 4.68
N VAL A 258 14.04 43.93 5.40
CA VAL A 258 12.99 43.08 4.83
C VAL A 258 11.72 43.92 4.66
N GLN A 259 11.42 44.30 3.41
CA GLN A 259 10.12 44.89 3.05
C GLN A 259 9.06 43.79 2.91
N VAL A 260 8.01 43.89 3.73
CA VAL A 260 6.80 43.05 3.64
C VAL A 260 5.75 43.82 2.84
N ILE A 261 5.36 43.28 1.68
CA ILE A 261 4.22 43.78 0.89
C ILE A 261 2.98 42.98 1.31
N GLN A 262 1.99 43.66 1.91
CA GLN A 262 0.67 43.10 2.19
C GLN A 262 -0.30 43.43 1.05
N ASP A 263 -0.78 42.41 0.35
CA ASP A 263 -1.87 42.54 -0.63
C ASP A 263 -3.23 42.70 0.08
N LYS A 264 -4.00 43.68 -0.41
CA LYS A 264 -5.33 44.06 0.09
C LYS A 264 -6.41 43.17 -0.55
N PRO A 265 -7.45 42.74 0.19
CA PRO A 265 -8.50 41.86 -0.37
C PRO A 265 -9.47 42.63 -1.29
N PRO A 266 -10.01 41.97 -2.33
CA PRO A 266 -10.94 42.59 -3.27
C PRO A 266 -12.36 42.75 -2.69
N GLN A 267 -13.03 43.83 -3.09
CA GLN A 267 -14.47 44.07 -2.91
C GLN A 267 -15.29 43.33 -3.95
#